data_AF-A0A6P8HQ21-F1
#
_entry.id   AF-A0A6P8HQ21-F1
#
_cell.length_a   1.000
_cell.length_b   1.000
_cell.length_c   1.000
_cell.angle_alpha   90.00
_cell.angle_beta   90.00
_cell.angle_gamma   90.00
#
_symmetry.space_group_name_H-M   'P 1'
#
loop_
_entity.id
_entity.type
_entity.pdbx_description
1 polymer ?
#
loop_
_entity_poly.entity_id
_entity_poly.type
_entity_poly.pdbx_seq_one_letter_code
_entity_poly.pdbx_strand_id
1 'polypeptide(L)'
;MTQAPMENTIADFSRMVLDYEIGTIVMLNNLEEECESFPQYWPQHGTKMYGDVTVELVQTTDVDNIIARQFEVTKQGTRRIVFHLQHLTWENKCIPADPQTVLNLIDEVQKYQQKSGNSPIVVQCSNGVGRSGTFCAIASCLERVKQEQVLDVFQTVKSIRVNRPGAVETLV
;
A
#
# COMPACT_ATOMS: atom_id res chain seq x y z
N MET A 1 -4.44 3.49 5.74
CA MET A 1 -3.99 4.45 4.70
C MET A 1 -2.95 5.38 5.32
N THR A 2 -1.90 5.76 4.61
CA THR A 2 -0.87 6.71 5.06
C THR A 2 -0.26 7.47 3.88
N GLN A 3 0.42 8.58 4.15
CA GLN A 3 1.19 9.33 3.15
C GLN A 3 2.51 8.61 2.84
N ALA A 4 3.18 9.01 1.76
CA ALA A 4 4.55 8.56 1.49
C ALA A 4 5.48 8.97 2.64
N PRO A 5 6.33 8.05 3.14
CA PRO A 5 7.34 8.40 4.13
C PRO A 5 8.29 9.48 3.62
N MET A 6 8.61 10.45 4.47
CA MET A 6 9.60 11.50 4.26
C MET A 6 10.86 11.15 5.04
N GLU A 7 12.01 11.77 4.75
CA GLU A 7 13.29 11.41 5.37
C GLU A 7 13.22 11.35 6.91
N ASN A 8 12.50 12.30 7.50
CA ASN A 8 12.29 12.40 8.95
C ASN A 8 11.21 11.46 9.50
N THR A 9 10.44 10.76 8.67
CA THR A 9 9.35 9.86 9.09
C THR A 9 9.51 8.41 8.65
N ILE A 10 10.59 8.06 7.94
CA ILE A 10 10.87 6.65 7.55
C ILE A 10 10.97 5.74 8.78
N ALA A 11 11.68 6.19 9.83
CA ALA A 11 11.81 5.40 11.05
C ALA A 11 10.45 5.15 11.72
N ASP A 12 9.57 6.17 11.74
CA ASP A 12 8.23 6.05 12.30
C ASP A 12 7.34 5.13 11.45
N PHE A 13 7.50 5.17 10.12
CA PHE A 13 6.82 4.25 9.22
C PHE A 13 7.25 2.79 9.48
N SER A 14 8.55 2.52 9.61
CA SER A 14 9.05 1.16 9.93
C SER A 14 8.59 0.67 11.30
N ARG A 15 8.49 1.56 12.30
CA ARG A 15 7.90 1.22 13.61
C ARG A 15 6.42 0.89 13.52
N MET A 16 5.65 1.72 12.82
CA MET A 16 4.22 1.50 12.59
C MET A 16 3.96 0.14 11.94
N VAL A 17 4.81 -0.28 11.00
CA VAL A 17 4.69 -1.61 10.35
C VAL A 17 4.77 -2.75 11.35
N LEU A 18 5.64 -2.65 12.37
CA LEU A 18 5.73 -3.66 13.43
C LEU A 18 4.63 -3.50 14.48
N ASP A 19 4.43 -2.30 15.00
CA ASP A 19 3.53 -2.03 16.13
C ASP A 19 2.07 -2.35 15.78
N TYR A 20 1.66 -2.09 14.54
CA TYR A 20 0.31 -2.41 14.03
C TYR A 20 0.24 -3.73 13.30
N GLU A 21 1.29 -4.53 13.39
CA GLU A 21 1.25 -5.88 12.86
C GLU A 21 0.93 -5.93 11.35
N ILE A 22 1.51 -5.02 10.57
CA ILE A 22 1.21 -4.91 9.15
C ILE A 22 1.77 -6.12 8.39
N GLY A 23 0.92 -6.77 7.58
CA GLY A 23 1.34 -7.90 6.75
C GLY A 23 1.61 -7.51 5.30
N THR A 24 0.90 -6.50 4.80
CA THR A 24 0.98 -6.06 3.41
C THR A 24 1.02 -4.54 3.32
N ILE A 25 1.92 -4.02 2.49
CA ILE A 25 2.05 -2.61 2.14
C ILE A 25 1.75 -2.48 0.65
N VAL A 26 0.81 -1.62 0.29
CA VAL A 26 0.46 -1.26 -1.09
C VAL A 26 0.97 0.15 -1.35
N MET A 27 1.94 0.28 -2.24
CA MET A 27 2.52 1.55 -2.69
C MET A 27 2.00 1.90 -4.08
N LEU A 28 1.31 3.03 -4.19
CA LEU A 28 0.59 3.48 -5.39
C LEU A 28 1.25 4.70 -6.05
N ASN A 29 2.50 5.01 -5.72
CA ASN A 29 3.28 6.09 -6.31
C ASN A 29 4.67 5.61 -6.69
N ASN A 30 5.32 6.39 -7.56
CA ASN A 30 6.73 6.24 -7.85
C ASN A 30 7.56 7.09 -6.89
N LEU A 31 8.86 6.76 -6.76
CA LEU A 31 9.79 7.55 -5.95
C LEU A 31 10.03 8.93 -6.55
N GLU A 32 9.92 9.05 -7.86
CA GLU A 32 9.98 10.31 -8.58
C GLU A 32 8.65 10.52 -9.30
N GLU A 33 8.01 11.66 -9.02
CA GLU A 33 6.84 12.17 -9.73
C GLU A 33 7.17 13.59 -10.24
N GLU A 34 6.37 14.13 -11.16
CA GLU A 34 6.70 15.37 -11.92
C GLU A 34 7.16 16.57 -11.07
N CYS A 35 6.69 16.70 -9.83
CA CYS A 35 7.03 17.80 -8.93
C CYS A 35 7.45 17.36 -7.53
N GLU A 36 7.52 16.05 -7.26
CA GLU A 36 7.78 15.51 -5.91
C GLU A 36 8.73 14.32 -5.99
N SER A 37 9.68 14.27 -5.04
CA SER A 37 10.56 13.12 -4.84
C SER A 37 10.32 12.54 -3.45
N PHE A 38 10.12 11.23 -3.39
CA PHE A 38 9.89 10.48 -2.18
C PHE A 38 11.12 9.62 -1.87
N PRO A 39 11.65 9.68 -0.64
CA PRO A 39 12.80 8.87 -0.30
C PRO A 39 12.43 7.39 -0.24
N GLN A 40 13.37 6.55 -0.71
CA GLN A 40 13.20 5.10 -0.65
C GLN A 40 13.30 4.62 0.81
N TYR A 41 12.19 4.10 1.35
CA TYR A 41 12.07 3.63 2.73
C TYR A 41 12.34 2.13 2.91
N TRP A 42 12.87 1.46 1.89
CA TRP A 42 13.23 0.04 1.91
C TRP A 42 14.66 -0.20 1.36
N PRO A 43 15.32 -1.31 1.74
CA PRO A 43 16.62 -1.67 1.17
C PRO A 43 16.48 -2.19 -0.28
N GLN A 44 17.43 -1.83 -1.15
CA GLN A 44 17.55 -2.42 -2.50
C GLN A 44 18.21 -3.81 -2.47
N HIS A 45 19.14 -4.02 -1.54
CA HIS A 45 19.86 -5.28 -1.35
C HIS A 45 20.16 -5.48 0.13
N GLY A 46 20.10 -6.74 0.58
CA GLY A 46 20.43 -7.12 1.95
C GLY A 46 19.57 -6.39 2.99
N THR A 47 20.23 -5.88 4.02
CA THR A 47 19.59 -5.35 5.22
C THR A 47 19.92 -3.87 5.42
N LYS A 48 18.92 -3.07 5.80
CA LYS A 48 19.08 -1.66 6.18
C LYS A 48 18.30 -1.36 7.46
N MET A 49 18.90 -0.53 8.30
CA MET A 49 18.30 -0.12 9.57
C MET A 49 17.66 1.27 9.45
N TYR A 50 16.44 1.40 9.96
CA TYR A 50 15.65 2.62 10.02
C TYR A 50 15.31 2.93 11.48
N GLY A 51 16.13 3.77 12.11
CA GLY A 51 16.07 3.98 13.56
C GLY A 51 16.46 2.72 14.32
N ASP A 52 15.51 2.14 15.04
CA ASP A 52 15.64 0.90 15.83
C ASP A 52 15.01 -0.32 15.15
N VAL A 53 14.53 -0.16 13.90
CA VAL A 53 13.92 -1.23 13.11
C VAL A 53 14.86 -1.65 11.99
N THR A 54 15.10 -2.95 11.87
CA THR A 54 15.90 -3.54 10.81
C THR A 54 14.98 -4.11 9.74
N VAL A 55 15.21 -3.74 8.47
CA VAL A 55 14.46 -4.24 7.33
C VAL A 55 15.42 -4.97 6.40
N GLU A 56 15.12 -6.22 6.09
CA GLU A 56 15.89 -7.06 5.15
C GLU A 56 15.04 -7.39 3.92
N LEU A 57 15.61 -7.24 2.73
CA LEU A 57 15.00 -7.70 1.49
C LEU A 57 15.29 -9.19 1.28
N VAL A 58 14.24 -10.00 1.36
CA VAL A 58 14.30 -11.45 1.18
C VAL A 58 14.15 -11.83 -0.30
N GLN A 59 13.15 -11.25 -0.97
CA GLN A 59 12.84 -11.56 -2.36
C GLN A 59 12.21 -10.37 -3.07
N THR A 60 12.45 -10.26 -4.37
CA THR A 60 11.71 -9.37 -5.28
C THR A 60 11.19 -10.17 -6.46
N THR A 61 9.96 -9.90 -6.87
CA THR A 61 9.30 -10.46 -8.05
C THR A 61 8.58 -9.34 -8.79
N ASP A 62 8.57 -9.41 -10.11
CA ASP A 62 7.84 -8.48 -10.98
C ASP A 62 6.71 -9.26 -11.67
N VAL A 63 5.48 -8.76 -11.55
CA VAL A 63 4.29 -9.34 -12.16
C VAL A 63 3.41 -8.20 -12.68
N ASP A 64 3.18 -8.14 -13.99
CA ASP A 64 2.22 -7.24 -14.64
C ASP A 64 2.30 -5.76 -14.19
N ASN A 65 3.52 -5.19 -14.15
CA ASN A 65 3.79 -3.82 -13.70
C ASN A 65 3.62 -3.58 -12.18
N ILE A 66 3.64 -4.66 -11.41
CA ILE A 66 3.66 -4.64 -9.95
C ILE A 66 4.97 -5.25 -9.48
N ILE A 67 5.77 -4.44 -8.78
CA ILE A 67 6.95 -4.95 -8.08
C ILE A 67 6.51 -5.42 -6.70
N ALA A 68 6.56 -6.73 -6.49
CA ALA A 68 6.32 -7.36 -5.21
C ALA A 68 7.65 -7.66 -4.50
N ARG A 69 7.81 -7.16 -3.29
CA ARG A 69 8.98 -7.39 -2.43
C ARG A 69 8.55 -8.09 -1.16
N GLN A 70 9.35 -9.04 -0.70
CA GLN A 70 9.19 -9.65 0.62
C GLN A 70 10.27 -9.10 1.54
N PHE A 71 9.82 -8.49 2.63
CA PHE A 71 10.68 -7.98 3.67
C PHE A 71 10.60 -8.83 4.93
N GLU A 72 11.74 -8.96 5.60
CA GLU A 72 11.80 -9.36 6.99
C GLU A 72 12.09 -8.11 7.84
N VAL A 73 11.13 -7.76 8.68
CA VAL A 73 11.19 -6.57 9.54
C VAL A 73 11.39 -7.03 10.99
N THR A 74 12.45 -6.54 11.64
CA THR A 74 12.87 -7.02 12.95
C THR A 74 13.19 -5.87 13.90
N LYS A 75 12.71 -5.95 15.15
CA LYS A 75 13.05 -5.04 16.24
C LYS A 75 13.08 -5.79 17.57
N GLN A 76 14.22 -5.72 18.28
CA GLN A 76 14.38 -6.27 19.64
C GLN A 76 13.82 -7.70 19.82
N GLY A 77 14.04 -8.58 18.84
CA GLY A 77 13.58 -9.98 18.87
C GLY A 77 12.17 -10.22 18.30
N THR A 78 11.39 -9.16 18.05
CA THR A 78 10.15 -9.26 17.28
C THR A 78 10.49 -9.29 15.79
N ARG A 79 10.01 -10.30 15.07
CA ARG A 79 10.21 -10.47 13.63
C ARG A 79 8.86 -10.55 12.92
N ARG A 80 8.74 -9.91 11.77
CA ARG A 80 7.55 -9.97 10.91
C ARG A 80 7.94 -10.08 9.43
N ILE A 81 7.19 -10.89 8.70
CA ILE A 81 7.27 -10.94 7.24
C ILE A 81 6.26 -9.94 6.68
N VAL A 82 6.72 -9.04 5.80
CA VAL A 82 5.89 -7.98 5.21
C VAL A 82 6.01 -8.05 3.70
N PHE A 83 4.87 -8.08 3.01
CA PHE A 83 4.82 -8.01 1.56
C PHE A 83 4.61 -6.57 1.12
N HIS A 84 5.45 -6.07 0.22
CA HIS A 84 5.37 -4.73 -0.33
C HIS A 84 5.06 -4.81 -1.81
N LEU A 85 3.94 -4.23 -2.22
CA LEU A 85 3.42 -4.26 -3.57
C LEU A 85 3.43 -2.84 -4.12
N GLN A 86 4.34 -2.58 -5.06
CA GLN A 86 4.46 -1.28 -5.71
C GLN A 86 3.85 -1.33 -7.11
N HIS A 87 2.82 -0.53 -7.33
CA HIS A 87 2.19 -0.37 -8.65
C HIS A 87 2.86 0.76 -9.43
N LEU A 88 3.40 0.46 -10.62
CA LEU A 88 4.28 1.39 -11.35
C LEU A 88 3.52 2.35 -12.28
N THR A 89 2.33 1.97 -12.76
CA THR A 89 1.64 2.64 -13.88
C THR A 89 0.52 3.58 -13.45
N TRP A 90 0.39 3.89 -12.15
CA TRP A 90 -0.64 4.81 -11.66
C TRP A 90 -0.09 6.22 -11.47
N GLU A 91 -0.16 7.01 -12.54
CA GLU A 91 0.25 8.41 -12.54
C GLU A 91 -0.52 9.26 -11.50
N ASN A 92 0.15 10.25 -10.92
CA ASN A 92 -0.43 11.09 -9.88
C ASN A 92 -1.55 11.97 -10.45
N LYS A 93 -2.64 12.13 -9.70
CA LYS A 93 -3.86 12.88 -10.09
C LYS A 93 -4.56 12.39 -11.36
N CYS A 94 -4.20 11.22 -11.87
CA CYS A 94 -4.83 10.60 -13.01
C CYS A 94 -5.63 9.35 -12.59
N ILE A 95 -6.60 8.98 -13.43
CA ILE A 95 -7.13 7.63 -13.43
C ILE A 95 -6.06 6.66 -13.98
N PRO A 96 -6.04 5.39 -13.54
CA PRO A 96 -5.21 4.39 -14.19
C PRO A 96 -5.54 4.35 -15.69
N ALA A 97 -4.51 4.35 -16.55
CA ALA A 97 -4.70 4.30 -18.00
C ALA A 97 -5.45 3.02 -18.44
N ASP A 98 -5.24 1.93 -17.72
CA ASP A 98 -5.97 0.68 -17.86
C ASP A 98 -6.53 0.24 -16.49
N PRO A 99 -7.87 0.26 -16.29
CA PRO A 99 -8.50 -0.18 -15.04
C PRO A 99 -8.17 -1.62 -14.66
N GLN A 100 -7.82 -2.49 -15.62
CA GLN A 100 -7.45 -3.87 -15.35
C GLN A 100 -6.21 -3.98 -14.47
N THR A 101 -5.28 -3.02 -14.56
CA THR A 101 -4.06 -2.99 -13.74
C THR A 101 -4.39 -2.87 -12.24
N VAL A 102 -5.42 -2.11 -11.89
CA VAL A 102 -5.89 -1.99 -10.51
C VAL A 102 -6.58 -3.26 -10.03
N LEU A 103 -7.33 -3.95 -10.90
CA LEU A 103 -7.91 -5.25 -10.56
C LEU A 103 -6.83 -6.31 -10.31
N ASN A 104 -5.81 -6.36 -11.17
CA ASN A 104 -4.66 -7.26 -11.00
C ASN A 104 -3.93 -6.98 -9.68
N LEU A 105 -3.76 -5.69 -9.32
CA LEU A 105 -3.19 -5.31 -8.03
C LEU A 105 -4.03 -5.79 -6.85
N ILE A 106 -5.35 -5.67 -6.93
CA ILE A 106 -6.26 -6.15 -5.87
C ILE A 106 -6.16 -7.67 -5.74
N ASP A 107 -6.07 -8.41 -6.84
CA ASP A 107 -5.91 -9.87 -6.82
C ASP A 107 -4.58 -10.29 -6.19
N GLU A 108 -3.47 -9.62 -6.53
CA GLU A 108 -2.17 -9.87 -5.87
C GLU A 108 -2.21 -9.50 -4.38
N VAL A 109 -2.83 -8.37 -4.02
CA VAL A 109 -3.05 -8.00 -2.61
C VAL A 109 -3.82 -9.08 -1.87
N GLN A 110 -4.91 -9.60 -2.43
CA GLN A 110 -5.69 -10.68 -1.82
C GLN A 110 -4.87 -11.97 -1.63
N LYS A 111 -4.05 -12.32 -2.61
CA LYS A 111 -3.14 -13.48 -2.55
C LYS A 111 -2.09 -13.35 -1.45
N TYR A 112 -1.46 -12.17 -1.30
CA TYR A 112 -0.50 -11.94 -0.21
C TYR A 112 -1.17 -11.75 1.16
N GLN A 113 -2.39 -11.21 1.17
CA GLN A 113 -3.19 -11.07 2.38
C GLN A 113 -3.45 -12.43 3.03
N GLN A 114 -3.82 -13.44 2.24
CA GLN A 114 -3.99 -14.81 2.71
C GLN A 114 -2.69 -15.39 3.30
N LYS A 115 -1.54 -15.15 2.65
CA LYS A 115 -0.23 -15.59 3.15
C LYS A 115 0.18 -14.91 4.46
N SER A 116 -0.25 -13.66 4.66
CA SER A 116 0.04 -12.88 5.86
C SER A 116 -0.94 -13.14 7.02
N GLY A 117 -1.83 -14.14 6.90
CA GLY A 117 -2.82 -14.46 7.93
C GLY A 117 -3.89 -13.39 8.11
N ASN A 118 -4.24 -12.68 7.03
CA ASN A 118 -5.17 -11.55 7.06
C ASN A 118 -4.74 -10.38 7.98
N SER A 119 -3.44 -10.18 8.15
CA SER A 119 -2.87 -9.04 8.87
C SER A 119 -3.27 -7.70 8.26
N PRO A 120 -3.33 -6.59 9.01
CA PRO A 120 -3.70 -5.29 8.44
C PRO A 120 -2.86 -4.87 7.22
N ILE A 121 -3.54 -4.18 6.28
CA ILE A 121 -2.94 -3.66 5.04
C ILE A 121 -2.69 -2.16 5.18
N VAL A 122 -1.46 -1.73 4.90
CA VAL A 122 -1.13 -0.32 4.71
C VAL A 122 -1.25 0.02 3.25
N VAL A 123 -2.08 1.01 2.92
CA VAL A 123 -2.15 1.59 1.57
C VAL A 123 -1.53 2.99 1.61
N GLN A 124 -0.60 3.26 0.70
CA GLN A 124 0.21 4.45 0.63
C GLN A 124 0.29 4.96 -0.82
N CYS A 125 0.10 6.26 -1.01
CA CYS A 125 0.42 6.99 -2.25
C CYS A 125 1.23 8.23 -1.88
N SER A 126 1.22 9.30 -2.67
CA SER A 126 1.87 10.57 -2.32
C SER A 126 1.33 11.18 -1.00
N ASN A 127 0.10 11.69 -1.01
CA ASN A 127 -0.57 12.28 0.17
C ASN A 127 -1.40 11.25 0.98
N GLY A 128 -1.56 10.04 0.45
CA GLY A 128 -2.38 8.97 1.03
C GLY A 128 -3.89 9.20 0.94
N VAL A 129 -4.36 10.08 0.05
CA VAL A 129 -5.78 10.49 -0.03
C VAL A 129 -6.44 10.03 -1.32
N GLY A 130 -5.98 10.53 -2.48
CA GLY A 130 -6.59 10.25 -3.78
C GLY A 130 -6.51 8.77 -4.20
N ARG A 131 -5.36 8.35 -4.72
CA ARG A 131 -5.11 6.96 -5.19
C ARG A 131 -5.39 5.92 -4.11
N SER A 132 -4.96 6.17 -2.88
CA SER A 132 -5.23 5.28 -1.74
C SER A 132 -6.73 5.14 -1.46
N GLY A 133 -7.48 6.25 -1.48
CA GLY A 133 -8.93 6.23 -1.30
C GLY A 133 -9.65 5.48 -2.43
N THR A 134 -9.26 5.72 -3.68
CA THR A 134 -9.81 5.02 -4.85
C THR A 134 -9.53 3.52 -4.77
N PHE A 135 -8.29 3.12 -4.49
CA PHE A 135 -7.92 1.71 -4.32
C PHE A 135 -8.74 1.04 -3.21
N CYS A 136 -8.82 1.67 -2.02
CA CYS A 136 -9.62 1.14 -0.91
C CYS A 136 -11.11 1.04 -1.26
N ALA A 137 -11.66 2.03 -1.97
CA ALA A 137 -13.06 2.02 -2.38
C ALA A 137 -13.35 0.85 -3.35
N ILE A 138 -12.49 0.65 -4.35
CA ILE A 138 -12.64 -0.46 -5.31
C ILE A 138 -12.51 -1.80 -4.58
N ALA A 139 -11.48 -1.97 -3.74
CA ALA A 139 -11.27 -3.20 -2.99
C ALA A 139 -12.47 -3.54 -2.08
N SER A 140 -12.99 -2.56 -1.34
CA SER A 140 -14.19 -2.75 -0.52
C SER A 140 -15.44 -3.06 -1.34
N CYS A 141 -15.63 -2.39 -2.48
CA CYS A 141 -16.75 -2.70 -3.38
C CYS A 141 -16.68 -4.13 -3.90
N LEU A 142 -15.51 -4.57 -4.35
CA LEU A 142 -15.32 -5.94 -4.87
C LEU A 142 -15.56 -6.99 -3.80
N GLU A 143 -15.10 -6.76 -2.57
CA GLU A 143 -15.34 -7.67 -1.46
C GLU A 143 -16.84 -7.77 -1.12
N ARG A 144 -17.56 -6.63 -1.06
CA ARG A 144 -19.00 -6.61 -0.80
C ARG A 144 -19.81 -7.25 -1.92
N VAL A 145 -19.41 -7.05 -3.18
CA VAL A 145 -20.05 -7.75 -4.31
C VAL A 145 -19.82 -9.26 -4.20
N LYS A 146 -18.60 -9.71 -3.87
CA LYS A 146 -18.29 -11.14 -3.71
C LYS A 146 -19.10 -11.77 -2.56
N GLN A 147 -19.23 -11.09 -1.42
CA GLN A 147 -19.87 -11.64 -0.21
C GLN A 147 -21.39 -11.44 -0.16
N GLU A 148 -21.85 -10.23 -0.48
CA GLU A 148 -23.24 -9.79 -0.29
C GLU A 148 -24.04 -9.74 -1.60
N GLN A 149 -23.37 -9.80 -2.77
CA GLN A 149 -23.99 -9.56 -4.09
C GLN A 149 -24.66 -8.18 -4.19
N VAL A 150 -24.20 -7.22 -3.39
CA VAL A 150 -24.68 -5.83 -3.35
C VAL A 150 -23.52 -4.89 -3.64
N LEU A 151 -23.80 -3.83 -4.40
CA LEU A 151 -22.84 -2.77 -4.69
C LEU A 151 -23.46 -1.41 -4.35
N ASP A 152 -22.85 -0.70 -3.40
CA ASP A 152 -23.16 0.70 -3.12
C ASP A 152 -21.86 1.49 -3.03
N VAL A 153 -21.45 2.05 -4.18
CA VAL A 153 -20.22 2.83 -4.30
C VAL A 153 -20.31 4.10 -3.44
N PHE A 154 -21.48 4.74 -3.39
CA PHE A 154 -21.66 5.99 -2.64
C PHE A 154 -21.48 5.77 -1.13
N GLN A 155 -22.14 4.77 -0.56
CA GLN A 155 -22.00 4.45 0.87
C GLN A 155 -20.60 3.94 1.19
N THR A 156 -19.96 3.22 0.28
CA THR A 156 -18.56 2.76 0.46
C THR A 156 -17.61 3.96 0.54
N VAL A 157 -17.67 4.90 -0.41
CA VAL A 157 -16.83 6.10 -0.40
C VAL A 157 -17.14 6.98 0.81
N LYS A 158 -18.43 7.15 1.15
CA LYS A 158 -18.85 7.90 2.35
C LYS A 158 -18.25 7.30 3.62
N SER A 159 -18.25 5.97 3.77
CA SER A 159 -17.69 5.29 4.94
C SER A 159 -16.17 5.43 5.03
N ILE A 160 -15.46 5.39 3.89
CA ILE A 160 -14.01 5.63 3.85
C ILE A 160 -13.71 7.08 4.27
N ARG A 161 -14.49 8.06 3.81
CA ARG A 161 -14.33 9.48 4.17
C ARG A 161 -14.55 9.77 5.66
N VAL A 162 -15.38 8.97 6.36
CA VAL A 162 -15.53 9.07 7.82
C VAL A 162 -14.22 8.72 8.54
N ASN A 163 -13.51 7.69 8.07
CA ASN A 163 -12.25 7.24 8.69
C ASN A 163 -11.01 8.02 8.20
N ARG A 164 -11.07 8.61 7.00
CA ARG A 164 -10.01 9.47 6.45
C ARG A 164 -10.63 10.63 5.66
N PRO A 165 -10.70 11.84 6.23
CA PRO A 165 -11.23 13.02 5.54
C PRO A 165 -10.54 13.25 4.20
N GLY A 166 -11.33 13.55 3.17
CA GLY A 166 -10.83 13.83 1.81
C GLY A 166 -10.57 12.61 0.93
N ALA A 167 -10.70 11.37 1.44
CA ALA A 167 -10.49 10.17 0.63
C ALA A 167 -11.37 10.14 -0.64
N VAL A 168 -10.81 9.68 -1.76
CA VAL A 168 -11.34 9.87 -3.13
C VAL A 168 -11.40 11.36 -3.45
N GLU A 169 -10.26 11.88 -3.91
CA GLU A 169 -9.94 13.30 -3.98
C GLU A 169 -10.56 14.01 -5.19
N THR A 170 -10.66 13.33 -6.33
CA THR A 170 -11.14 13.91 -7.60
C THR A 170 -12.47 13.30 -8.04
N LEU A 171 -13.28 14.09 -8.74
CA LEU A 171 -14.54 13.67 -9.35
C LEU A 171 -14.34 13.12 -10.79
N VAL A 172 -13.11 13.21 -11.30
CA VAL A 172 -12.72 13.15 -12.71
C VAL A 172 -11.67 12.07 -12.89
#